data_AF-A0A372L7J5-F1
#
_entry.id   AF-A0A372L7J5-F1
#
_cell.length_a   1.000
_cell.length_b   1.000
_cell.length_c   1.000
_cell.angle_alpha   90.00
_cell.angle_beta   90.00
_cell.angle_gamma   90.00
#
_symmetry.space_group_name_H-M   'P 1'
#
loop_
_entity.id
_entity.type
_entity.pdbx_description
1 polymer ?
#
loop_
_entity_poly.entity_id
_entity_poly.type
_entity_poly.pdbx_seq_one_letter_code
_entity_poly.pdbx_strand_id
1 'polypeptide(L)' 'MKKDIFTLLGGFLTALLFFFGTIGISFDWFTTESINAFVIVVAAFTALVINVYAVWKNTHVKSRLKGRKKR' A
#
# COMPACT_ATOMS: atom_id res chain seq x y z
N MET A 1 1.88 -12.28 7.34
CA MET A 1 0.58 -11.63 7.59
C MET A 1 0.43 -10.24 6.97
N LYS A 2 1.35 -9.26 7.13
CA LYS A 2 1.20 -7.96 6.43
C LYS A 2 1.62 -7.93 4.96
N LYS A 3 2.56 -8.80 4.55
CA LYS A 3 3.01 -8.92 3.15
C LYS A 3 1.91 -9.49 2.23
N ASP A 4 0.91 -10.13 2.81
CA ASP A 4 -0.10 -10.90 2.08
C ASP A 4 -1.17 -10.01 1.45
N ILE A 5 -1.40 -8.80 1.98
CA ILE A 5 -2.48 -7.92 1.52
C ILE A 5 -2.23 -7.40 0.09
N PHE A 6 -0.97 -7.09 -0.26
CA PHE A 6 -0.61 -6.59 -1.59
C PHE A 6 -0.67 -7.70 -2.63
N THR A 7 -0.26 -8.92 -2.26
CA THR A 7 -0.39 -10.11 -3.09
C THR A 7 -1.87 -10.46 -3.31
N LEU A 8 -2.70 -10.40 -2.26
CA LEU A 8 -4.15 -10.60 -2.40
C LEU A 8 -4.78 -9.55 -3.32
N LEU A 9 -4.39 -8.28 -3.18
CA LEU A 9 -4.88 -7.20 -4.02
C LEU A 9 -4.51 -7.43 -5.50
N GLY A 10 -3.26 -7.79 -5.78
CA GLY A 10 -2.82 -8.11 -7.15
C GLY A 10 -3.56 -9.32 -7.73
N GLY A 11 -3.73 -10.39 -6.95
CA GLY A 11 -4.49 -11.56 -7.35
C GLY A 11 -5.96 -11.25 -7.63
N PHE A 12 -6.59 -10.41 -6.80
CA PHE A 12 -7.97 -9.96 -6.98
C PHE A 12 -8.14 -9.13 -8.26
N LEU A 13 -7.26 -8.15 -8.51
CA LEU A 13 -7.30 -7.34 -9.72
C LEU A 13 -7.07 -8.19 -10.97
N THR A 14 -6.18 -9.19 -10.89
CA THR A 14 -5.95 -10.13 -11.99
C THR A 14 -7.19 -10.99 -12.26
N ALA A 15 -7.89 -11.45 -11.21
CA ALA A 15 -9.15 -12.18 -11.37
C ALA A 15 -10.24 -11.30 -12.00
N LEU A 16 -10.32 -10.02 -11.64
CA LEU A 16 -11.21 -9.06 -12.29
C LEU A 16 -10.87 -8.86 -13.77
N LEU A 17 -9.58 -8.80 -14.11
CA LEU A 17 -9.14 -8.71 -15.50
C LEU A 17 -9.66 -9.89 -16.32
N PHE A 18 -9.51 -11.11 -15.78
CA PHE A 18 -10.05 -12.30 -16.43
C PHE A 18 -11.57 -12.28 -16.53
N PHE A 19 -12.27 -11.89 -15.47
CA PHE A 19 -13.74 -11.81 -15.48
C PHE A 19 -14.25 -10.81 -16.53
N PHE A 20 -13.64 -9.63 -16.63
CA PHE A 20 -14.03 -8.66 -17.67
C PHE A 20 -13.75 -9.22 -19.07
N GLY A 21 -12.61 -9.89 -19.25
CA GLY A 21 -12.29 -10.60 -20.49
C GLY A 21 -13.33 -11.65 -20.88
N THR A 22 -13.86 -12.43 -19.93
CA THR A 22 -14.86 -13.46 -20.23
C THR A 22 -16.23 -12.89 -20.62
N ILE A 23 -16.61 -11.72 -20.10
CA ILE A 23 -17.86 -11.04 -20.46
C ILE A 23 -17.71 -10.06 -21.64
N GLY A 24 -16.52 -10.04 -22.28
CA GLY A 24 -16.24 -9.20 -23.45
C GLY A 24 -16.00 -7.73 -23.15
N ILE A 25 -15.76 -7.36 -21.88
CA ILE A 25 -15.38 -6.01 -21.47
C ILE A 25 -13.85 -5.93 -21.43
N SER A 26 -13.27 -5.00 -22.17
CA SER A 26 -11.84 -4.74 -22.15
C SER A 26 -11.57 -3.26 -21.94
N PHE A 27 -10.48 -2.97 -21.23
CA PHE A 27 -10.00 -1.62 -21.00
C PHE A 27 -8.52 -1.58 -21.36
N ASP A 28 -8.10 -0.64 -22.20
CA ASP A 28 -6.70 -0.53 -22.65
C ASP A 28 -5.71 -0.31 -21.48
N TRP A 29 -6.19 0.28 -20.39
CA TRP A 29 -5.40 0.58 -19.20
C TRP A 29 -5.43 -0.53 -18.13
N PHE A 30 -6.31 -1.53 -18.26
CA PHE A 30 -6.43 -2.61 -17.28
C PHE A 30 -5.75 -3.87 -17.82
N THR A 31 -4.45 -3.98 -17.57
CA THR A 31 -3.59 -5.07 -18.04
C THR A 31 -2.80 -5.65 -16.87
N THR A 32 -2.22 -6.83 -17.06
CA THR A 32 -1.35 -7.44 -16.04
C THR A 32 -0.19 -6.52 -15.64
N GLU A 33 0.37 -5.78 -16.60
CA GLU A 33 1.46 -4.83 -16.37
C GLU A 33 1.00 -3.65 -15.51
N SER A 34 -0.16 -3.05 -15.82
CA SER A 34 -0.68 -1.94 -15.03
C SER A 34 -1.12 -2.37 -13.63
N ILE A 35 -1.68 -3.57 -13.48
CA ILE A 35 -2.00 -4.17 -12.18
C ILE A 35 -0.73 -4.34 -11.33
N ASN A 36 0.33 -4.91 -11.90
CA ASN A 36 1.60 -5.09 -11.19
C ASN A 36 2.21 -3.74 -10.76
N ALA A 37 2.24 -2.76 -11.68
CA ALA A 37 2.72 -1.42 -11.37
C ALA A 37 1.89 -0.77 -10.25
N PHE A 38 0.56 -0.91 -10.30
CA PHE A 38 -0.33 -0.38 -9.27
C PHE A 38 -0.07 -0.99 -7.89
N VAL A 39 0.10 -2.30 -7.80
CA VAL A 39 0.42 -2.99 -6.53
C VAL A 39 1.74 -2.46 -5.94
N ILE A 40 2.76 -2.25 -6.78
CA ILE A 40 4.04 -1.67 -6.36
C ILE A 40 3.86 -0.26 -5.79
N VAL A 41 3.09 0.59 -6.49
CA VAL A 41 2.81 1.96 -6.03
C VAL A 41 2.13 1.97 -4.67
N VAL A 42 1.10 1.13 -4.48
CA VAL A 42 0.36 1.04 -3.21
C VAL A 42 1.28 0.53 -2.08
N ALA A 43 2.14 -0.44 -2.36
CA ALA A 43 3.11 -0.95 -1.40
C ALA A 43 4.14 0.12 -0.99
N ALA A 44 4.71 0.82 -1.96
CA ALA A 44 5.67 1.90 -1.74
C ALA A 44 5.02 3.06 -0.97
N PHE A 45 3.80 3.45 -1.34
CA PHE A 45 3.04 4.48 -0.65
C PHE A 45 2.76 4.11 0.81
N THR A 46 2.37 2.86 1.07
CA THR A 46 2.17 2.37 2.44
C THR A 46 3.46 2.46 3.26
N ALA A 47 4.59 2.05 2.68
CA ALA A 47 5.90 2.17 3.32
C ALA A 47 6.27 3.63 3.61
N LEU A 48 5.97 4.56 2.69
CA LEU A 48 6.20 5.98 2.87
C LEU A 48 5.37 6.54 4.05
N VAL A 49 4.07 6.26 4.07
CA VAL A 49 3.17 6.72 5.15
C VAL A 49 3.63 6.22 6.52
N ILE A 50 4.02 4.94 6.61
CA ILE A 50 4.54 4.37 7.87
C ILE A 50 5.80 5.09 8.32
N ASN A 51 6.73 5.37 7.41
CA ASN A 51 7.97 6.08 7.74
C ASN A 51 7.71 7.53 8.17
N VAL A 52 6.86 8.26 7.44
CA VAL A 52 6.47 9.62 7.80
C VAL A 52 5.82 9.64 9.19
N TYR A 53 4.90 8.71 9.47
CA TYR A 53 4.28 8.59 10.77
C TYR A 53 5.29 8.26 11.89
N ALA A 54 6.26 7.38 11.61
CA ALA A 54 7.32 7.03 12.55
C ALA A 54 8.21 8.24 12.88
N VAL A 55 8.59 9.04 11.87
CA VAL A 55 9.35 10.28 12.03
C VAL A 55 8.55 11.29 12.85
N TRP A 56 7.28 11.55 12.47
CA TRP A 56 6.42 12.47 13.20
C TRP A 56 6.29 12.11 14.68
N LYS A 57 6.05 10.82 14.98
CA LYS A 57 5.98 10.30 16.34
C LYS A 57 7.30 10.43 17.08
N ASN A 58 8.43 10.14 16.45
CA ASN A 58 9.75 10.29 17.08
C ASN A 58 10.07 11.76 17.40
N THR A 59 9.74 12.69 16.51
CA THR A 59 10.02 14.12 16.70
C THR A 59 9.09 14.75 17.75
N HIS A 60 7.79 14.44 17.73
CA HIS A 60 6.80 15.15 18.54
C HIS A 60 6.32 14.39 19.79
N VAL A 61 6.40 13.06 19.83
CA VAL A 61 5.90 12.27 20.96
C VAL A 61 7.02 11.89 21.93
N LYS A 62 8.22 11.52 21.44
CA LYS A 62 9.36 11.21 22.34
C LYS A 62 9.94 12.45 23.01
N SER A 63 9.91 13.62 22.37
CA SER A 63 10.36 14.89 22.99
C SER A 63 9.52 15.23 24.23
N ARG A 64 8.20 15.00 24.19
CA ARG A 64 7.31 15.19 25.35
C ARG A 64 7.55 14.18 26.48
N LEU A 65 7.90 12.93 26.18
CA LEU A 65 8.20 11.91 27.19
C LEU A 65 9.53 12.17 27.90
N LYS A 66 10.54 12.69 27.18
CA LYS A 66 11.86 13.02 27.77
C LYS A 66 11.79 14.23 28.72
N GLY A 67 10.91 15.19 28.44
CA GLY A 67 10.64 16.33 29.34
C GLY A 67 9.91 15.94 30.63
N ARG A 68 9.11 14.86 30.62
CA ARG A 68 8.36 14.38 31.79
C ARG A 68 9.16 13.44 32.70
N LYS A 69 10.17 12.74 32.19
CA LYS A 69 11.04 11.84 32.97
C LYS A 69 12.13 12.57 33.76
N LYS A 70 12.27 13.88 33.55
CA LYS A 70 13.29 14.74 34.19
C LYS A 70 12.71 15.65 35.29
N ARG A 71 11.43 15.50 35.63
CA ARG A 71 10.78 16.10 36.80
C ARG A 71 10.41 15.01 37.79
#